data_AF-A0AAD4IWN8-F1
#
_entry.id   AF-A0AAD4IWN8-F1
#
_cell.length_a   1.000
_cell.length_b   1.000
_cell.length_c   1.000
_cell.angle_alpha   90.00
_cell.angle_beta   90.00
_cell.angle_gamma   90.00
#
_symmetry.space_group_name_H-M   'P 1'
#
loop_
_entity.id
_entity.type
_entity.pdbx_description
1 polymer ?
#
loop_
_entity_poly.entity_id
_entity_poly.type
_entity_poly.pdbx_seq_one_letter_code
_entity_poly.pdbx_strand_id
1 'polypeptide(L)'
;MIAGKVGAVCGYGDVGKGCAAALKQAGAHVIVTEIDPICALQAVMEGLQVLPLEDVVSEADIFVTATGSEGIIMVDHMIKMKNNAIVWNIGHFDNEIDMHGLETYPGVKRITIKPQTD
;
A
#
# COMPACT_ATOMS: atom_id res chain seq x y z
N MET A 1 4.53 1.11 15.85
CA MET A 1 5.76 0.29 15.74
C MET A 1 5.73 -0.38 14.37
N ILE A 2 6.79 -0.24 13.57
CA ILE A 2 6.84 -0.75 12.19
C ILE A 2 7.50 -2.15 12.13
N ALA A 3 8.44 -2.44 13.02
CA ALA A 3 9.08 -3.74 13.09
C ALA A 3 8.06 -4.88 13.29
N GLY A 4 8.21 -5.95 12.49
CA GLY A 4 7.32 -7.12 12.52
C GLY A 4 5.96 -6.92 11.84
N LYS A 5 5.66 -5.73 11.32
CA LYS A 5 4.44 -5.44 10.56
C LYS A 5 4.60 -5.85 9.10
N VAL A 6 3.50 -6.18 8.44
CA VAL A 6 3.50 -6.47 7.00
C VAL A 6 3.24 -5.17 6.24
N GLY A 7 4.17 -4.75 5.38
CA GLY A 7 4.05 -3.56 4.54
C GLY A 7 3.89 -3.95 3.08
N ALA A 8 2.75 -3.64 2.48
CA ALA A 8 2.48 -3.79 1.06
C ALA A 8 2.87 -2.50 0.31
N VAL A 9 3.83 -2.60 -0.61
CA VAL A 9 4.26 -1.50 -1.49
C VAL A 9 3.76 -1.79 -2.90
N CYS A 10 2.84 -0.97 -3.39
CA CYS A 10 2.29 -1.07 -4.73
C CYS A 10 3.13 -0.21 -5.69
N GLY A 11 3.84 -0.87 -6.59
CA GLY A 11 4.82 -0.27 -7.49
C GLY A 11 6.25 -0.40 -6.95
N TYR A 12 7.17 -0.79 -7.84
CA TYR A 12 8.60 -0.98 -7.55
C TYR A 12 9.50 -0.20 -8.53
N GLY A 13 9.03 0.96 -8.97
CA GLY A 13 9.85 1.98 -9.61
C GLY A 13 10.81 2.66 -8.62
N ASP A 14 11.36 3.82 -9.00
CA ASP A 14 12.35 4.53 -8.16
C ASP A 14 11.81 4.92 -6.78
N VAL A 15 10.56 5.39 -6.72
CA VAL A 15 9.88 5.73 -5.46
C VAL A 15 9.58 4.47 -4.64
N GLY A 16 9.03 3.44 -5.29
CA GLY A 16 8.69 2.17 -4.67
C GLY A 16 9.90 1.47 -4.03
N LYS A 17 11.06 1.46 -4.70
CA LYS A 17 12.33 0.96 -4.16
C LYS A 17 12.73 1.69 -2.88
N GLY A 18 12.63 3.02 -2.87
CA GLY A 18 12.88 3.83 -1.68
C GLY A 18 11.95 3.47 -0.52
N CYS A 19 10.65 3.33 -0.80
CA CYS A 19 9.65 2.95 0.20
C CYS A 19 9.89 1.55 0.77
N ALA A 20 10.15 0.58 -0.10
CA ALA A 20 10.44 -0.80 0.29
C ALA A 20 11.72 -0.89 1.14
N ALA A 21 12.78 -0.19 0.74
CA ALA A 21 14.01 -0.13 1.50
C ALA A 21 13.80 0.50 2.89
N ALA A 22 13.04 1.60 2.98
CA ALA A 22 12.73 2.26 4.25
C ALA A 22 11.92 1.36 5.20
N LEU A 23 10.89 0.68 4.70
CA LEU A 23 10.08 -0.26 5.49
C LEU A 23 10.92 -1.46 5.95
N LYS A 24 11.77 -2.01 5.07
CA LYS A 24 12.67 -3.12 5.41
C LYS A 24 13.68 -2.71 6.48
N GLN A 25 14.27 -1.51 6.37
CA GLN A 25 15.17 -0.95 7.39
C GLN A 25 14.47 -0.72 8.73
N ALA A 26 13.18 -0.37 8.71
CA ALA A 26 12.34 -0.25 9.90
C ALA A 26 11.91 -1.61 10.50
N GLY A 27 12.34 -2.73 9.90
CA GLY A 27 12.09 -4.10 10.37
C GLY A 27 10.73 -4.66 9.94
N ALA A 28 10.06 -4.08 8.95
CA ALA A 28 8.81 -4.61 8.42
C ALA A 28 9.06 -5.79 7.47
N HIS A 29 8.08 -6.68 7.37
CA HIS A 29 7.99 -7.68 6.30
C HIS A 29 7.40 -7.01 5.07
N VAL A 30 8.23 -6.74 4.07
CA VAL A 30 7.82 -5.97 2.89
C VAL A 30 7.39 -6.92 1.77
N ILE A 31 6.19 -6.69 1.25
CA ILE A 31 5.63 -7.35 0.08
C ILE A 31 5.42 -6.28 -1.00
N VAL A 32 5.78 -6.59 -2.23
CA VAL A 32 5.68 -5.69 -3.38
C VAL A 32 4.59 -6.20 -4.31
N THR A 33 3.81 -5.28 -4.87
CA THR A 33 2.93 -5.57 -6.02
C THR A 33 3.47 -4.83 -7.23
N GLU A 34 3.59 -5.53 -8.36
CA GLU A 34 4.12 -4.95 -9.60
C GLU A 34 3.45 -5.58 -10.82
N ILE A 35 3.26 -4.75 -11.84
CA ILE A 35 2.81 -5.14 -13.17
C ILE A 35 4.01 -5.32 -14.13
N ASP A 36 5.11 -4.59 -13.91
CA ASP A 36 6.31 -4.71 -14.74
C ASP A 36 7.15 -5.92 -14.28
N PRO A 37 7.34 -6.95 -15.14
CA PRO A 37 8.08 -8.13 -14.77
C PRO A 37 9.57 -7.86 -14.45
N ILE A 38 10.16 -6.77 -14.98
CA ILE A 38 11.54 -6.39 -14.71
C ILE A 38 11.65 -5.84 -13.29
N CYS A 39 10.76 -4.92 -12.91
CA CYS A 39 10.71 -4.35 -11.57
C CYS A 39 10.35 -5.42 -10.52
N ALA A 40 9.41 -6.31 -10.84
CA ALA A 40 9.08 -7.46 -10.00
C ALA A 40 10.30 -8.37 -9.77
N LEU A 41 11.04 -8.71 -10.83
CA LEU A 41 12.26 -9.51 -10.70
C LEU A 41 13.31 -8.82 -9.82
N GLN A 42 13.48 -7.50 -9.95
CA GLN A 42 14.38 -6.71 -9.11
C GLN A 42 13.99 -6.80 -7.62
N ALA A 43 12.70 -6.69 -7.30
CA ALA A 43 12.21 -6.84 -5.94
C ALA A 43 12.54 -8.23 -5.36
N VAL A 44 12.33 -9.30 -6.14
CA VAL A 44 12.68 -10.67 -5.73
C VAL A 44 14.19 -10.84 -5.51
N MET A 45 15.02 -10.24 -6.38
CA MET A 45 16.48 -10.26 -6.22
C MET A 45 16.95 -9.55 -4.93
N GLU A 46 16.19 -8.57 -4.44
CA GLU A 46 16.41 -7.91 -3.15
C GLU A 46 15.83 -8.68 -1.95
N GLY A 47 15.28 -9.88 -2.18
CA GLY A 47 14.69 -10.74 -1.17
C GLY A 47 13.31 -10.24 -0.69
N LEU A 48 12.62 -9.47 -1.52
CA LEU A 48 11.24 -9.05 -1.28
C LEU A 48 10.28 -10.04 -1.94
N GLN A 49 9.17 -10.32 -1.26
CA GLN A 49 8.12 -11.13 -1.83
C GLN A 49 7.29 -10.28 -2.80
N VAL A 50 7.01 -10.81 -3.99
CA VAL A 50 6.13 -10.18 -4.97
C VAL A 50 4.83 -10.97 -5.05
N LEU A 51 3.71 -10.31 -4.79
CA LEU A 51 2.39 -10.90 -4.85
C LEU A 51 1.38 -9.92 -5.49
N PRO A 52 0.28 -10.44 -6.06
CA PRO A 52 -0.89 -9.63 -6.37
C PRO A 52 -1.42 -8.91 -5.12
N LEU A 53 -2.02 -7.73 -5.30
CA LEU A 53 -2.56 -6.96 -4.19
C LEU A 53 -3.65 -7.75 -3.45
N GLU A 54 -4.49 -8.46 -4.21
CA GLU A 54 -5.63 -9.24 -3.75
C GLU A 54 -5.25 -10.32 -2.73
N ASP A 55 -4.04 -10.87 -2.85
CA ASP A 55 -3.51 -11.92 -1.96
C ASP A 55 -2.97 -11.34 -0.64
N VAL A 56 -2.68 -10.04 -0.61
CA VAL A 56 -1.99 -9.36 0.50
C VAL A 56 -2.93 -8.48 1.31
N VAL A 57 -4.05 -8.03 0.71
CA VAL A 57 -4.98 -7.05 1.31
C VAL A 57 -5.48 -7.47 2.69
N SER A 58 -5.75 -8.75 2.92
CA SER A 58 -6.23 -9.24 4.23
C SER A 58 -5.14 -9.34 5.30
N GLU A 59 -3.86 -9.37 4.92
CA GLU A 59 -2.74 -9.63 5.83
C GLU A 59 -1.91 -8.39 6.13
N ALA A 60 -1.78 -7.45 5.18
CA ALA A 60 -0.93 -6.27 5.32
C ALA A 60 -1.42 -5.26 6.37
N ASP A 61 -0.48 -4.66 7.11
CA ASP A 61 -0.71 -3.60 8.10
C ASP A 61 -0.58 -2.21 7.50
N ILE A 62 0.32 -2.05 6.55
CA ILE A 62 0.68 -0.77 5.96
C ILE A 62 0.60 -0.94 4.45
N PHE A 63 -0.15 -0.07 3.79
CA PHE A 63 -0.28 -0.02 2.34
C PHE A 63 0.32 1.28 1.82
N VAL A 64 1.21 1.15 0.85
CA VAL A 64 1.90 2.27 0.21
C VAL A 64 1.67 2.19 -1.29
N THR A 65 1.04 3.20 -1.87
CA THR A 65 0.92 3.30 -3.34
C THR A 65 2.00 4.24 -3.88
N ALA A 66 2.77 3.77 -4.85
CA ALA A 66 3.90 4.47 -5.47
C ALA A 66 3.98 4.19 -6.98
N THR A 67 2.83 4.05 -7.64
CA THR A 67 2.73 3.59 -9.03
C THR A 67 2.66 4.75 -10.04
N GLY A 68 2.18 5.92 -9.61
CA GLY A 68 1.80 7.01 -10.51
C GLY A 68 0.57 6.70 -11.39
N SER A 69 -0.16 5.62 -11.10
CA SER A 69 -1.33 5.16 -11.85
C SER A 69 -2.60 5.27 -11.00
N GLU A 70 -3.75 5.40 -11.66
CA GLU A 70 -5.03 5.54 -10.97
C GLU A 70 -5.62 4.18 -10.54
N GLY A 71 -6.38 4.18 -9.45
CA GLY A 71 -7.22 3.04 -9.07
C GLY A 71 -6.46 1.81 -8.56
N ILE A 72 -5.37 2.01 -7.83
CA ILE A 72 -4.58 0.91 -7.24
C ILE A 72 -5.32 0.31 -6.05
N ILE A 73 -5.72 1.15 -5.10
CA ILE A 73 -6.48 0.72 -3.93
C ILE A 73 -7.91 1.25 -4.06
N MET A 74 -8.81 0.34 -4.46
CA MET A 74 -10.23 0.61 -4.55
C MET A 74 -10.93 0.34 -3.22
N VAL A 75 -12.18 0.82 -3.08
CA VAL A 75 -13.00 0.56 -1.89
C VAL A 75 -13.18 -0.94 -1.64
N ASP A 76 -13.31 -1.74 -2.70
CA ASP A 76 -13.41 -3.20 -2.60
C ASP A 76 -12.17 -3.86 -1.97
N HIS A 77 -10.99 -3.24 -2.14
CA HIS A 77 -9.77 -3.65 -1.44
C HIS A 77 -9.85 -3.22 0.03
N MET A 78 -10.26 -1.97 0.30
CA MET A 78 -10.35 -1.44 1.66
C MET A 78 -11.32 -2.22 2.56
N ILE A 79 -12.41 -2.77 2.01
CA ILE A 79 -13.35 -3.63 2.76
C ILE A 79 -12.68 -4.90 3.31
N LYS A 80 -11.70 -5.44 2.59
CA LYS A 80 -11.00 -6.68 2.95
C LYS A 80 -9.78 -6.43 3.85
N MET A 81 -9.43 -5.17 4.08
CA MET A 81 -8.30 -4.82 4.94
C MET A 81 -8.57 -5.16 6.39
N LYS A 82 -7.51 -5.46 7.13
CA LYS A 82 -7.63 -5.68 8.57
C LYS A 82 -7.96 -4.39 9.32
N ASN A 83 -8.54 -4.55 10.50
CA ASN A 83 -8.76 -3.44 11.42
C ASN A 83 -7.43 -2.73 11.75
N ASN A 84 -7.44 -1.40 11.74
CA ASN A 84 -6.27 -0.53 11.89
C ASN A 84 -5.19 -0.69 10.80
N ALA A 85 -5.55 -1.15 9.60
CA ALA A 85 -4.68 -1.01 8.44
C ALA A 85 -4.42 0.48 8.15
N ILE A 86 -3.18 0.81 7.84
CA ILE A 86 -2.76 2.16 7.46
C ILE A 86 -2.63 2.18 5.93
N VAL A 87 -3.32 3.11 5.28
CA VAL A 87 -3.22 3.31 3.83
C VAL A 87 -2.69 4.71 3.60
N TRP A 88 -1.65 4.83 2.77
CA TRP A 88 -1.18 6.12 2.29
C TRP A 88 -0.79 6.06 0.82
N ASN A 89 -0.59 7.23 0.24
CA ASN A 89 -0.11 7.38 -1.13
C ASN A 89 1.11 8.32 -1.13
N ILE A 90 2.18 7.90 -1.82
CA ILE A 90 3.39 8.71 -2.04
C ILE A 90 3.50 9.18 -3.51
N GLY A 91 2.55 8.78 -4.35
CA GLY A 91 2.41 9.26 -5.71
C GLY A 91 2.12 10.76 -5.81
N HIS A 92 2.13 11.27 -7.04
CA HIS A 92 1.93 12.70 -7.30
C HIS A 92 0.47 13.15 -7.11
N PHE A 93 -0.48 12.27 -7.46
CA PHE A 93 -1.92 12.53 -7.40
C PHE A 93 -2.57 11.57 -6.41
N ASP A 94 -3.67 12.00 -5.79
CA ASP A 94 -4.46 11.26 -4.80
C ASP A 94 -5.28 10.10 -5.40
N ASN A 95 -5.41 10.04 -6.72
CA ASN A 95 -6.20 9.04 -7.45
C ASN A 95 -5.62 7.62 -7.49
N GLU A 96 -4.44 7.38 -6.88
CA GLU A 96 -3.98 6.00 -6.65
C GLU A 96 -4.89 5.26 -5.65
N ILE A 97 -5.54 6.01 -4.75
CA ILE A 97 -6.50 5.49 -3.76
C ILE A 97 -7.88 6.05 -4.08
N ASP A 98 -8.90 5.19 -4.07
CA ASP A 98 -10.28 5.61 -4.26
C ASP A 98 -10.88 6.30 -3.03
N MET A 99 -10.46 7.55 -2.79
CA MET A 99 -10.96 8.38 -1.70
C MET A 99 -12.43 8.77 -1.90
N HIS A 100 -12.84 9.04 -3.14
CA HIS A 100 -14.22 9.41 -3.44
C HIS A 100 -15.19 8.26 -3.18
N GLY A 101 -14.83 7.05 -3.62
CA GLY A 101 -15.57 5.84 -3.30
C GLY A 101 -15.64 5.61 -1.80
N LEU A 102 -14.55 5.84 -1.06
CA LEU A 102 -14.51 5.65 0.39
C LEU A 102 -15.44 6.62 1.12
N GLU A 103 -15.44 7.90 0.74
CA GLU A 103 -16.29 8.93 1.35
C GLU A 103 -17.78 8.75 1.05
N THR A 104 -18.11 8.18 -0.11
CA THR A 104 -19.50 7.94 -0.55
C THR A 104 -20.02 6.55 -0.17
N TYR A 105 -19.16 5.66 0.35
CA TYR A 105 -19.53 4.29 0.64
C TYR A 105 -20.56 4.21 1.79
N PRO A 106 -21.66 3.45 1.63
CA PRO A 106 -22.70 3.35 2.65
C PRO A 106 -22.16 2.84 4.00
N GLY A 107 -22.36 3.63 5.05
CA GLY A 107 -22.02 3.24 6.43
C GLY A 107 -20.60 3.61 6.88
N VAL A 108 -19.77 4.20 6.03
CA VAL A 108 -18.46 4.73 6.43
C VAL A 108 -18.64 5.99 7.29
N LYS A 109 -17.85 6.08 8.37
CA LYS A 109 -17.77 7.26 9.24
C LYS A 109 -16.33 7.75 9.26
N ARG A 110 -16.09 8.96 8.76
CA ARG A 110 -14.80 9.63 8.83
C ARG A 110 -14.58 10.21 10.24
N ILE A 111 -13.45 9.89 10.86
CA ILE A 111 -13.10 10.39 12.20
C ILE A 111 -11.68 10.97 12.15
N THR A 112 -11.57 12.29 12.00
CA THR A 112 -10.27 12.94 12.01
C THR A 112 -9.59 12.81 13.38
N ILE A 113 -8.50 12.04 13.44
CA ILE A 113 -7.70 11.83 14.66
C ILE A 113 -6.81 13.04 14.93
N LYS A 114 -6.20 13.58 13.87
CA LYS A 114 -5.35 14.78 13.88
C LYS A 114 -5.26 15.35 12.45
N PRO A 115 -4.68 16.55 12.25
CA PRO A 115 -4.42 17.05 10.90
C PRO A 115 -3.71 15.99 10.04
N GLN A 116 -4.19 15.79 8.81
CA GLN A 116 -3.69 14.80 7.84
C GLN A 116 -3.81 13.32 8.27
N THR A 117 -4.66 13.00 9.25
CA THR A 117 -4.92 11.62 9.64
C THR A 117 -6.39 11.47 10.02
N ASP A 118 -7.13 10.79 9.15
CA ASP A 118 -8.54 10.44 9.28
C ASP A 118 -8.76 8.97 9.65
#